data_AF-A0A1Y5TNP3-F1
#
_entry.id   AF-A0A1Y5TNP3-F1
#
_cell.length_a   1.000
_cell.length_b   1.000
_cell.length_c   1.000
_cell.angle_alpha   90.00
_cell.angle_beta   90.00
_cell.angle_gamma   90.00
#
_symmetry.space_group_name_H-M   'P 1'
#
loop_
_entity.id
_entity.type
_entity.pdbx_description
1 polymer ?
#
loop_
_entity_poly.entity_id
_entity_poly.type
_entity_poly.pdbx_seq_one_letter_code
_entity_poly.pdbx_strand_id
1 'polypeptide(L)' 'MALRLLKCEYCSHHLRFGAPRCGKCYQKTPSLNRFWRISTGLGLATLVVVMAFSATIS' A
#
# COMPACT_ATOMS: atom_id res chain seq x y z
N MET A 1 -0.48 -13.72 -9.72
CA MET A 1 -0.78 -14.30 -8.39
C MET A 1 -0.39 -13.26 -7.34
N ALA A 2 -1.35 -12.66 -6.64
CA ALA A 2 -1.02 -11.71 -5.57
C ALA A 2 -0.41 -12.49 -4.40
N LEU A 3 0.90 -12.38 -4.22
CA LEU A 3 1.68 -13.01 -3.16
C LEU A 3 1.16 -12.55 -1.80
N ARG A 4 0.16 -13.23 -1.20
CA ARG A 4 -0.34 -12.97 0.16
C ARG A 4 0.69 -13.39 1.21
N LEU A 5 1.87 -12.77 1.17
CA LEU A 5 3.02 -13.04 2.05
C LEU A 5 2.76 -12.59 3.49
N LEU A 6 1.94 -11.54 3.65
CA LEU A 6 1.76 -10.88 4.93
C LEU A 6 0.55 -11.44 5.66
N LYS A 7 0.81 -12.16 6.75
CA LYS A 7 -0.20 -12.57 7.73
C LYS A 7 -0.21 -11.59 8.90
N CYS A 8 -1.37 -11.43 9.53
CA CYS A 8 -1.46 -10.67 10.76
C CYS A 8 -0.77 -11.42 11.90
N GLU A 9 0.11 -10.78 12.66
CA GLU A 9 0.80 -11.41 13.80
C GLU A 9 -0.16 -11.84 14.92
N TYR A 10 -1.29 -11.13 15.07
CA TYR A 10 -2.24 -11.40 16.15
C TYR A 10 -3.27 -12.49 15.82
N CYS A 11 -3.78 -12.50 14.60
CA CYS A 11 -4.91 -13.37 14.22
C CYS A 11 -4.61 -14.27 13.02
N SER A 12 -3.36 -14.28 12.53
CA SER A 12 -2.84 -15.05 11.38
C SER A 12 -3.62 -14.90 10.07
N HIS A 13 -4.58 -13.97 10.04
CA HIS A 13 -5.41 -13.70 8.87
C HIS A 13 -4.57 -13.11 7.75
N HIS A 14 -4.87 -13.49 6.51
CA HIS A 14 -4.21 -12.93 5.34
C HIS A 14 -4.54 -11.44 5.22
N LEU A 15 -3.50 -10.62 5.18
CA LEU A 15 -3.66 -9.18 5.07
C LEU A 15 -3.81 -8.77 3.60
N ARG A 16 -4.60 -7.72 3.37
CA ARG A 16 -4.59 -7.01 2.10
C ARG A 16 -3.34 -6.15 2.01
N PHE A 17 -2.67 -6.18 0.85
CA PHE A 17 -1.50 -5.34 0.60
C PHE A 17 -1.82 -3.87 0.77
N GLY A 18 -0.99 -3.17 1.52
CA GLY A 18 -1.17 -1.74 1.77
C GLY A 18 -2.27 -1.39 2.78
N ALA A 19 -2.99 -2.35 3.35
CA ALA A 19 -4.00 -2.07 4.37
C ALA A 19 -3.35 -1.59 5.70
N PRO A 20 -3.87 -0.54 6.36
CA PRO A 20 -3.32 -0.03 7.62
C PRO A 20 -3.72 -0.87 8.84
N ARG A 21 -4.82 -1.63 8.75
CA ARG A 21 -5.37 -2.48 9.80
C ARG A 21 -5.76 -3.85 9.21
N CYS A 22 -5.71 -4.88 10.03
CA CYS A 22 -6.23 -6.20 9.68
C CYS A 22 -7.76 -6.16 9.52
N GLY A 23 -8.30 -6.73 8.44
CA GLY A 23 -9.75 -6.74 8.20
C GLY A 23 -10.56 -7.66 9.11
N LYS A 24 -9.91 -8.55 9.87
CA LYS A 24 -10.57 -9.48 10.80
C LYS A 24 -10.49 -9.00 12.25
N CYS A 25 -9.27 -8.70 12.71
CA CYS A 25 -9.01 -8.35 14.11
C CYS A 25 -8.72 -6.86 14.33
N TYR A 26 -8.78 -6.02 13.29
CA TYR A 26 -8.57 -4.56 13.35
C TYR A 26 -7.25 -4.09 14.00
N GLN A 27 -6.32 -5.03 14.22
CA GLN A 27 -4.98 -4.78 14.72
C GLN A 27 -4.09 -4.10 13.67
N LYS A 28 -3.02 -3.45 14.12
CA LYS A 28 -2.03 -2.83 13.23
C LYS A 28 -1.38 -3.88 12.34
N THR A 29 -1.24 -3.60 11.05
CA THR A 29 -0.51 -4.47 10.12
C THR A 29 1.00 -4.27 10.27
N PRO A 30 1.83 -5.29 9.99
CA PRO A 30 3.28 -5.20 10.02
C PRO A 30 3.83 -4.09 9.12
N SER A 31 5.00 -3.56 9.49
CA SER A 31 5.69 -2.44 8.82
C SER A 31 5.83 -2.66 7.31
N LEU A 32 6.14 -3.90 6.89
CA LEU A 32 6.27 -4.26 5.48
C LEU A 32 4.99 -3.97 4.67
N ASN A 33 3.81 -4.26 5.22
CA ASN A 33 2.54 -3.98 4.55
C ASN A 33 2.28 -2.48 4.41
N ARG A 34 2.74 -1.69 5.39
CA ARG A 34 2.62 -0.23 5.40
C ARG A 34 3.59 0.41 4.41
N PHE A 35 4.81 -0.12 4.27
CA PHE A 35 5.80 0.35 3.29
C PHE A 35 5.25 0.25 1.87
N TRP A 36 4.59 -0.87 1.54
CA TRP A 36 3.94 -1.04 0.24
C TRP A 36 2.88 0.03 -0.01
N ARG A 37 2.01 0.34 0.97
CA ARG A 37 1.03 1.43 0.84
C ARG A 37 1.69 2.76 0.47
N ILE A 38 2.79 3.10 1.15
CA ILE A 38 3.51 4.35 0.94
C ILE A 38 4.12 4.37 -0.45
N SER A 39 4.76 3.26 -0.88
CA SER A 39 5.34 3.16 -2.23
C SER A 39 4.29 3.33 -3.34
N THR A 40 3.09 2.75 -3.18
CA THR A 40 2.02 2.88 -4.17
C THR A 40 1.47 4.30 -4.21
N GLY A 41 1.26 4.92 -3.05
CA GLY A 41 0.79 6.30 -2.96
C GLY A 41 1.80 7.30 -3.53
N LEU A 42 3.08 7.10 -3.25
CA LEU A 42 4.16 7.96 -3.72
C LEU A 42 4.38 7.81 -5.24
N GLY A 43 4.28 6.59 -5.76
CA GLY A 43 4.32 6.34 -7.21
C GLY A 43 3.15 6.96 -7.97
N LEU A 44 1.94 6.94 -7.41
CA LEU A 44 0.79 7.64 -8.01
C LEU A 44 0.99 9.16 -7.98
N ALA A 45 1.49 9.70 -6.87
CA ALA A 45 1.76 11.13 -6.75
C ALA A 45 2.82 11.59 -7.77
N THR A 46 3.91 10.84 -7.96
CA THR A 46 4.93 11.19 -8.95
C THR A 46 4.39 11.12 -10.38
N LEU A 47 3.57 10.12 -10.71
CA LEU A 47 2.91 10.05 -12.02
C LEU A 47 2.00 11.26 -12.28
N VAL A 48 1.20 11.66 -11.29
CA VAL A 48 0.33 12.85 -11.39
C VAL A 48 1.18 14.11 -11.61
N VAL A 49 2.28 14.26 -10.89
CA VAL A 49 3.20 15.39 -11.06
C VAL A 49 3.80 15.38 -12.46
N VAL A 50 4.33 14.26 -12.96
CA VAL A 50 4.90 14.16 -14.31
C VAL A 50 3.86 14.48 -15.39
N MET A 51 2.63 13.99 -15.25
CA MET A 51 1.52 14.29 -16.16
C MET A 51 1.15 15.78 -16.14
N ALA A 52 1.12 16.42 -14.95
CA ALA A 52 0.85 17.84 -14.84
C ALA A 52 1.97 18.70 -15.46
N PHE A 53 3.23 18.34 -15.22
CA PHE A 53 4.38 19.05 -15.80
C PHE A 53 4.41 18.92 -17.33
N SER A 54 4.15 17.73 -17.88
CA SER A 54 4.09 17.53 -19.34
C SER A 54 2.92 18.29 -19.99
N ALA A 55 1.76 18.36 -19.34
CA ALA A 55 0.63 19.16 -19.81
C ALA A 55 0.87 20.68 -19.77
N THR A 56 1.79 21.16 -18.93
CA THR A 56 2.12 22.59 -18.83
C THR A 56 3.15 23.04 -19.88
N ILE A 57 3.91 22.09 -20.43
CA ILE A 57 4.99 22.34 -21.41
C ILE A 57 4.50 22.21 -22.87
N SER A 58 3.33 21.60 -23.08
CA SER A 58 2.68 21.42 -24.40
C SER A 58 1.80 22.62 -24.76
#